data_AF-A0A535Z1H7-F1
#
_entry.id   AF-A0A535Z1H7-F1
#
_cell.length_a   1.000
_cell.length_b   1.000
_cell.length_c   1.000
_cell.angle_alpha   90.00
_cell.angle_beta   90.00
_cell.angle_gamma   90.00
#
_symmetry.space_group_name_H-M   'P 1'
#
loop_
_entity.id
_entity.type
_entity.pdbx_description
1 polymer ?
#
loop_
_entity_poly.entity_id
_entity_poly.type
_entity_poly.pdbx_seq_one_letter_code
_entity_poly.pdbx_strand_id
1 'polypeptide(L)'
;ALCAGTTMLIPVQVEGALFSVGDAHFAQGDGEICGTAIEMQSVFHAQFFVRKGEAARRNLRDVAYFRDTYALPPELAVPRRYFATTGLSVEKGGLNQSENATLAARNAMLNMVDHLQERGYSRQQAYAICSVAVDLKISEVVDVPNFVVSAVLPLDIFV
;
A
#
# COMPACT_ATOMS: atom_id res chain seq x y z
N ALA A 1 4.71 1.65 3.32
CA ALA A 1 4.70 2.69 4.39
C ALA A 1 5.47 2.29 5.67
N LEU A 2 5.33 1.06 6.18
CA LEU A 2 6.11 0.55 7.31
C LEU A 2 7.45 0.00 6.80
N CYS A 3 8.55 0.70 7.07
CA CYS A 3 9.89 0.32 6.63
C CYS A 3 10.93 0.82 7.65
N ALA A 4 12.22 0.61 7.38
CA ALA A 4 13.29 1.10 8.24
C ALA A 4 13.14 2.61 8.55
N GLY A 5 13.36 2.97 9.81
CA GLY A 5 13.20 4.33 10.33
C GLY A 5 11.78 4.70 10.77
N THR A 6 10.78 3.83 10.59
CA THR A 6 9.43 4.05 11.12
C THR A 6 9.35 3.69 12.60
N THR A 7 8.70 4.55 13.41
CA THR A 7 8.33 4.27 14.80
C THR A 7 6.87 3.86 14.88
N MET A 8 6.57 2.77 15.60
CA MET A 8 5.22 2.28 15.83
C MET A 8 4.80 2.48 17.29
N LEU A 9 3.55 2.87 17.50
CA LEU A 9 2.87 2.93 18.78
C LEU A 9 1.83 1.81 18.81
N ILE A 10 2.12 0.75 19.56
CA ILE A 10 1.28 -0.45 19.66
C ILE A 10 0.65 -0.46 21.06
N PRO A 11 -0.70 -0.43 21.18
CA PRO A 11 -1.38 -0.61 22.46
C PRO A 11 -1.08 -1.99 23.06
N VAL A 12 -0.55 -2.04 24.29
CA VAL A 12 -0.27 -3.31 24.98
C VAL A 12 -1.57 -3.88 25.53
N GLN A 13 -2.00 -5.03 25.01
CA GLN A 13 -3.26 -5.69 25.39
C GLN A 13 -3.08 -6.78 26.46
N VAL A 14 -1.89 -7.36 26.55
CA VAL A 14 -1.56 -8.46 27.47
C VAL A 14 -0.24 -8.20 28.20
N GLU A 15 -0.05 -8.87 29.33
CA GLU A 15 1.20 -8.80 30.08
C GLU A 15 2.40 -9.23 29.20
N GLY A 16 3.51 -8.48 29.31
CA GLY A 16 4.71 -8.72 28.51
C GLY A 16 4.62 -8.26 27.05
N ALA A 17 3.47 -7.79 26.57
CA ALA A 17 3.18 -7.37 25.19
C ALA A 17 3.32 -8.45 24.10
N LEU A 18 4.23 -9.42 24.27
CA LEU A 18 4.44 -10.58 23.39
C LEU A 18 4.68 -10.21 21.92
N PHE A 19 5.54 -9.21 21.70
CA PHE A 19 5.88 -8.72 20.36
C PHE A 19 6.45 -9.85 19.48
N SER A 20 5.95 -9.94 18.25
CA SER A 20 6.43 -10.86 17.21
C SER A 20 6.56 -10.11 15.88
N VAL A 21 7.50 -10.54 15.03
CA VAL A 21 7.75 -9.95 13.71
C VAL A 21 8.20 -11.03 12.73
N GLY A 22 7.79 -10.90 11.48
CA GLY A 22 8.08 -11.80 10.37
C GLY A 22 7.62 -11.17 9.05
N ASP A 23 7.47 -11.99 8.00
CA ASP A 23 6.86 -11.56 6.72
C ASP A 23 7.59 -10.37 6.09
N ALA A 24 8.90 -10.55 5.87
CA ALA A 24 9.75 -9.46 5.43
C ALA A 24 9.73 -9.33 3.91
N HIS A 25 9.32 -8.15 3.45
CA HIS A 25 9.23 -7.84 2.03
C HIS A 25 10.38 -6.93 1.59
N PHE A 26 11.05 -7.29 0.51
CA PHE A 26 12.05 -6.42 -0.12
C PHE A 26 11.38 -5.26 -0.87
N ALA A 27 10.28 -5.54 -1.58
CA ALA A 27 9.45 -4.56 -2.25
C ALA A 27 8.00 -5.06 -2.34
N GLN A 28 7.06 -4.13 -2.25
CA GLN A 28 5.62 -4.36 -2.34
C GLN A 28 4.94 -3.08 -2.84
N GLY A 29 4.01 -3.23 -3.78
CA GLY A 29 3.02 -2.21 -4.14
C GLY A 29 1.75 -2.36 -3.31
N ASP A 30 0.94 -1.32 -3.23
CA ASP A 30 -0.24 -1.35 -2.38
C ASP A 30 -1.26 -2.40 -2.82
N GLY A 31 -1.78 -3.12 -1.83
CA GLY A 31 -2.79 -4.16 -2.00
C GLY A 31 -2.23 -5.55 -2.29
N GLU A 32 -0.92 -5.70 -2.54
CA GLU A 32 -0.26 -7.01 -2.71
C GLU A 32 -1.04 -7.92 -3.67
N ILE A 33 -1.39 -7.37 -4.83
CA ILE A 33 -2.50 -7.91 -5.62
C ILE A 33 -2.26 -9.33 -6.13
N CYS A 34 -1.00 -9.76 -6.31
CA CYS A 34 -0.70 -11.14 -6.70
C CYS A 34 -0.70 -12.15 -5.54
N GLY A 35 -0.94 -11.68 -4.32
CA GLY A 35 -1.02 -12.47 -3.09
C GLY A 35 0.30 -12.59 -2.33
N THR A 36 1.40 -12.10 -2.89
CA THR A 36 2.74 -12.08 -2.28
C THR A 36 3.50 -10.83 -2.71
N ALA A 37 4.50 -10.43 -1.92
CA ALA A 37 5.45 -9.40 -2.26
C ALA A 37 6.73 -9.99 -2.91
N ILE A 38 7.82 -9.21 -2.96
CA ILE A 38 9.16 -9.78 -3.08
C ILE A 38 9.59 -10.30 -1.71
N GLU A 39 9.27 -11.56 -1.44
CA GLU A 39 9.54 -12.23 -0.17
C GLU A 39 11.03 -12.42 0.10
N MET A 40 11.46 -12.15 1.34
CA MET A 40 12.85 -12.38 1.74
C MET A 40 13.01 -12.78 3.20
N GLN A 41 14.16 -13.40 3.49
CA GLN A 41 14.66 -13.46 4.86
C GLN A 41 15.26 -12.11 5.26
N SER A 42 15.10 -11.71 6.52
CA SER A 42 15.66 -10.46 7.02
C SER A 42 16.13 -10.56 8.47
N VAL A 43 16.97 -9.61 8.87
CA VAL A 43 17.33 -9.38 10.28
C VAL A 43 16.65 -8.09 10.73
N PHE A 44 15.72 -8.21 11.67
CA PHE A 44 14.99 -7.06 12.21
C PHE A 44 15.72 -6.46 13.42
N HIS A 45 16.06 -5.18 13.33
CA HIS A 45 16.65 -4.41 14.43
C HIS A 45 15.64 -3.38 14.92
N ALA A 46 15.31 -3.42 16.20
CA ALA A 46 14.38 -2.48 16.81
C ALA A 46 14.77 -2.09 18.24
N GLN A 47 14.21 -0.97 18.69
CA GLN A 47 14.29 -0.49 20.06
C GLN A 47 12.87 -0.42 20.64
N PHE A 48 12.72 -0.85 21.89
CA PHE A 48 11.43 -0.88 22.58
C PHE A 48 11.41 0.11 23.74
N PHE A 49 10.33 0.88 23.83
CA PHE A 49 10.10 1.82 24.92
C PHE A 49 8.69 1.64 25.46
N VAL A 50 8.57 1.44 26.77
CA VAL A 50 7.25 1.28 27.42
C VAL A 50 6.76 2.65 27.88
N ARG A 51 5.61 3.08 27.35
CA ARG A 51 4.93 4.31 27.77
C ARG A 51 3.71 3.97 28.64
N LYS A 52 3.92 3.92 29.96
CA LYS A 52 2.88 3.51 30.93
C LYS A 52 1.66 4.43 30.85
N GLY A 53 0.46 3.85 30.73
CA GLY A 53 -0.82 4.58 30.73
C GLY A 53 -1.15 5.36 29.45
N GLU A 54 -0.22 5.49 28.48
CA GLU A 54 -0.42 6.35 27.30
C GLU A 54 -1.56 5.90 26.39
N ALA A 55 -1.72 4.59 26.20
CA ALA A 55 -2.80 4.06 25.36
C ALA A 55 -4.19 4.45 25.91
N ALA A 56 -4.38 4.33 27.23
CA ALA A 56 -5.62 4.75 27.89
C ALA A 56 -5.79 6.28 27.83
N ARG A 57 -4.74 7.05 28.13
CA ARG A 57 -4.77 8.52 28.12
C ARG A 57 -5.17 9.08 26.76
N ARG A 58 -4.73 8.45 25.67
CA ARG A 58 -5.00 8.87 24.28
C ARG A 58 -6.17 8.14 23.63
N ASN A 59 -6.83 7.21 24.33
CA ASN A 59 -7.80 6.27 23.75
C ASN A 59 -7.27 5.60 22.47
N LEU A 60 -5.98 5.21 22.48
CA LEU A 60 -5.33 4.57 21.34
C LEU A 60 -5.76 3.10 21.28
N ARG A 61 -6.57 2.76 20.28
CA ARG A 61 -7.11 1.40 20.06
C ARG A 61 -6.34 0.63 19.00
N ASP A 62 -5.93 1.34 17.96
CA ASP A 62 -5.23 0.76 16.81
C ASP A 62 -3.75 1.15 16.82
N VAL A 63 -2.96 0.43 16.02
CA VAL A 63 -1.57 0.77 15.80
C VAL A 63 -1.48 2.13 15.12
N ALA A 64 -0.74 3.05 15.71
CA ALA A 64 -0.31 4.27 15.05
C ALA A 64 1.17 4.17 14.69
N TYR A 65 1.60 4.83 13.63
CA TYR A 65 3.01 4.87 13.26
C TYR A 65 3.36 6.24 12.70
N PHE A 66 4.62 6.61 12.85
CA PHE A 66 5.14 7.90 12.40
C PHE A 66 6.63 7.79 12.09
N ARG A 67 7.13 8.77 11.36
CA ARG A 67 8.55 8.99 11.10
C ARG A 67 8.75 10.48 10.85
N ASP A 68 9.95 10.96 11.15
CA ASP A 68 10.27 12.39 11.00
C ASP A 68 11.09 12.70 9.72
N THR A 69 11.34 11.69 8.89
CA THR A 69 12.09 11.79 7.63
C THR A 69 11.45 10.98 6.51
N TYR A 70 11.90 11.13 5.27
CA TYR A 70 11.37 10.38 4.12
C TYR A 70 11.56 8.86 4.28
N ALA A 71 10.60 8.08 3.78
CA ALA A 71 10.63 6.61 3.80
C ALA A 71 11.82 6.03 3.03
N LEU A 72 12.11 6.64 1.89
CA LEU A 72 13.24 6.40 1.02
C LEU A 72 13.95 7.74 0.79
N PRO A 73 15.16 7.77 0.20
CA PRO A 73 15.70 9.02 -0.36
C PRO A 73 14.61 9.77 -1.16
N PRO A 74 14.50 11.11 -1.05
CA PRO A 74 13.42 11.88 -1.65
C PRO A 74 13.16 11.58 -3.12
N GLU A 75 14.23 11.30 -3.87
CA GLU A 75 14.22 10.95 -5.29
C GLU A 75 13.48 9.63 -5.58
N LEU A 76 13.36 8.76 -4.57
CA LEU A 76 12.69 7.47 -4.62
C LEU A 76 11.35 7.47 -3.85
N ALA A 77 11.17 8.39 -2.89
CA ALA A 77 9.99 8.42 -2.02
C ALA A 77 8.75 9.03 -2.68
N VAL A 78 8.94 9.97 -3.62
CA VAL A 78 7.86 10.54 -4.41
C VAL A 78 8.24 10.38 -5.88
N PRO A 79 7.46 9.62 -6.68
CA PRO A 79 7.84 9.37 -8.05
C PRO A 79 7.81 10.68 -8.83
N ARG A 80 9.00 11.14 -9.27
CA ARG A 80 9.13 12.34 -10.10
C ARG A 80 8.40 12.18 -11.42
N ARG A 81 8.46 10.97 -12.00
CA ARG A 81 7.73 10.56 -13.18
C ARG A 81 6.82 9.40 -12.82
N TYR A 82 5.52 9.54 -13.05
CA TYR A 82 4.57 8.46 -12.88
C TYR A 82 3.54 8.43 -14.00
N PHE A 83 2.97 7.25 -14.21
CA PHE A 83 1.72 7.06 -14.95
C PHE A 83 0.65 6.61 -13.96
N ALA A 84 -0.58 7.08 -14.13
CA ALA A 84 -1.67 6.69 -13.24
C ALA A 84 -2.89 6.24 -14.05
N THR A 85 -3.49 5.15 -13.61
CA THR A 85 -4.82 4.73 -14.04
C THR A 85 -5.82 4.99 -12.92
N THR A 86 -7.09 5.12 -13.27
CA THR A 86 -8.18 5.26 -12.29
C THR A 86 -9.18 4.12 -12.43
N GLY A 87 -9.92 3.88 -11.36
CA GLY A 87 -11.06 2.97 -11.35
C GLY A 87 -12.20 3.56 -10.55
N LEU A 88 -13.42 3.33 -11.04
CA LEU A 88 -14.68 3.68 -10.39
C LEU A 88 -15.32 2.44 -9.79
N SER A 89 -16.30 2.63 -8.91
CA SER A 89 -17.18 1.58 -8.39
C SER A 89 -18.18 1.03 -9.43
N VAL A 90 -17.74 0.83 -10.68
CA VAL A 90 -18.58 0.37 -11.79
C VAL A 90 -18.02 -0.93 -12.37
N GLU A 91 -18.86 -1.96 -12.48
CA GLU A 91 -18.48 -3.23 -13.06
C GLU A 91 -18.27 -3.11 -14.58
N LYS A 92 -17.57 -4.06 -15.19
CA LYS A 92 -17.40 -4.11 -16.65
C LYS A 92 -18.73 -4.20 -17.40
N GLY A 93 -19.77 -4.78 -16.78
CA GLY A 93 -21.14 -4.82 -17.31
C GLY A 93 -21.93 -3.52 -17.16
N GLY A 94 -21.33 -2.47 -16.60
CA GLY A 94 -21.96 -1.16 -16.40
C GLY A 94 -22.77 -1.02 -15.11
N LEU A 95 -22.89 -2.09 -14.30
CA LEU A 95 -23.56 -2.02 -13.00
C LEU A 95 -22.73 -1.13 -12.05
N ASN A 96 -23.35 -0.04 -11.57
CA ASN A 96 -22.76 0.84 -10.57
C ASN A 96 -23.01 0.27 -9.18
N GLN A 97 -21.93 -0.03 -8.46
CA GLN A 97 -21.94 -0.51 -7.08
C GLN A 97 -21.69 0.68 -6.16
N SER A 98 -22.64 0.99 -5.28
CA SER A 98 -22.49 2.12 -4.36
C SER A 98 -21.29 1.93 -3.44
N GLU A 99 -20.43 2.94 -3.36
CA GLU A 99 -19.38 3.08 -2.33
C GLU A 99 -18.39 1.89 -2.27
N ASN A 100 -18.19 1.21 -3.41
CA ASN A 100 -17.35 0.02 -3.48
C ASN A 100 -15.88 0.36 -3.82
N ALA A 101 -15.11 0.75 -2.79
CA ALA A 101 -13.67 1.02 -2.91
C ALA A 101 -12.87 -0.18 -3.46
N THR A 102 -13.26 -1.40 -3.11
CA THR A 102 -12.59 -2.62 -3.59
C THR A 102 -12.73 -2.79 -5.10
N LEU A 103 -13.91 -2.51 -5.65
CA LEU A 103 -14.15 -2.54 -7.09
C LEU A 103 -13.41 -1.41 -7.79
N ALA A 104 -13.43 -0.19 -7.23
CA ALA A 104 -12.66 0.94 -7.75
C ALA A 104 -11.15 0.63 -7.81
N ALA A 105 -10.58 0.07 -6.74
CA ALA A 105 -9.17 -0.35 -6.68
C ALA A 105 -8.85 -1.46 -7.70
N ARG A 106 -9.72 -2.48 -7.80
CA ARG A 106 -9.59 -3.55 -8.80
C ARG A 106 -9.57 -2.99 -10.21
N ASN A 107 -10.49 -2.08 -10.53
CA ASN A 107 -10.56 -1.47 -11.86
C ASN A 107 -9.31 -0.64 -12.17
N ALA A 108 -8.83 0.17 -11.22
CA ALA A 108 -7.60 0.93 -11.37
C ALA A 108 -6.39 0.01 -11.69
N MET A 109 -6.25 -1.08 -10.93
CA MET A 109 -5.18 -2.06 -11.14
C MET A 109 -5.29 -2.82 -12.45
N LEU A 110 -6.50 -3.25 -12.84
CA LEU A 110 -6.70 -3.92 -14.14
C LEU A 110 -6.37 -2.99 -15.31
N ASN A 111 -6.74 -1.71 -15.21
CA ASN A 111 -6.38 -0.71 -16.21
C ASN A 111 -4.84 -0.52 -16.27
N MET A 112 -4.13 -0.59 -15.14
CA MET A 112 -2.67 -0.52 -15.11
C MET A 112 -2.03 -1.77 -15.75
N VAL A 113 -2.60 -2.96 -15.50
CA VAL A 113 -2.18 -4.20 -16.14
C VAL A 113 -2.33 -4.08 -17.66
N ASP A 114 -3.49 -3.60 -18.13
CA ASP A 114 -3.75 -3.43 -19.56
C ASP A 114 -2.77 -2.40 -20.19
N HIS A 115 -2.48 -1.29 -19.50
CA HIS A 115 -1.45 -0.32 -19.92
C HIS A 115 -0.04 -0.94 -20.04
N LEU A 116 0.37 -1.78 -19.09
CA LEU A 116 1.65 -2.48 -19.16
C LEU A 116 1.69 -3.51 -20.30
N GLN A 117 0.55 -4.13 -20.63
CA GLN A 117 0.47 -5.01 -21.80
C GLN A 117 0.67 -4.24 -23.11
N GLU A 118 0.15 -3.01 -23.24
CA GLU A 118 0.43 -2.14 -24.39
C GLU A 118 1.92 -1.78 -24.52
N ARG A 119 2.65 -1.80 -23.40
CA ARG A 119 4.11 -1.58 -23.34
C ARG A 119 4.93 -2.85 -23.62
N GLY A 120 4.28 -3.97 -23.97
CA GLY A 120 4.93 -5.21 -24.39
C GLY A 120 5.14 -6.26 -23.30
N TYR A 121 4.65 -6.03 -22.07
CA TYR A 121 4.69 -7.05 -21.01
C TYR A 121 3.59 -8.09 -21.19
N SER A 122 3.86 -9.34 -20.81
CA SER A 122 2.79 -10.33 -20.68
C SER A 122 1.83 -9.93 -19.55
N ARG A 123 0.59 -10.44 -19.58
CA ARG A 123 -0.38 -10.17 -18.51
C ARG A 123 0.16 -10.57 -17.13
N GLN A 124 0.87 -11.69 -17.03
CA GLN A 124 1.48 -12.18 -15.79
C GLN A 124 2.61 -11.27 -15.32
N GLN A 125 3.46 -10.81 -16.24
CA GLN A 125 4.53 -9.84 -15.92
C GLN A 125 3.95 -8.51 -15.44
N ALA A 126 2.97 -7.97 -16.17
CA ALA A 126 2.28 -6.75 -15.80
C ALA A 126 1.63 -6.87 -14.40
N TYR A 127 0.96 -7.99 -14.13
CA TYR A 127 0.36 -8.25 -12.82
C TYR A 127 1.38 -8.32 -11.68
N ALA A 128 2.51 -9.01 -11.92
CA ALA A 128 3.60 -9.08 -10.95
C ALA A 128 4.24 -7.70 -10.69
N ILE A 129 4.50 -6.92 -11.75
CA ILE A 129 4.99 -5.53 -11.65
C ILE A 129 4.03 -4.69 -10.81
N CYS A 130 2.72 -4.75 -11.08
CA CYS A 130 1.73 -4.04 -10.29
C CYS A 130 1.79 -4.41 -8.81
N SER A 131 1.92 -5.70 -8.48
CA SER A 131 1.95 -6.16 -7.09
C SER A 131 3.16 -5.67 -6.29
N VAL A 132 4.27 -5.35 -6.95
CA VAL A 132 5.54 -5.00 -6.26
C VAL A 132 5.94 -3.53 -6.39
N ALA A 133 5.34 -2.79 -7.32
CA ALA A 133 5.80 -1.44 -7.66
C ALA A 133 4.69 -0.42 -7.94
N VAL A 134 3.41 -0.79 -7.89
CA VAL A 134 2.29 0.15 -8.11
C VAL A 134 1.58 0.44 -6.81
N ASP A 135 1.44 1.74 -6.50
CA ASP A 135 0.78 2.22 -5.29
C ASP A 135 -0.68 2.59 -5.56
N LEU A 136 -1.54 2.41 -4.57
CA LEU A 136 -2.96 2.72 -4.63
C LEU A 136 -3.22 3.99 -3.83
N LYS A 137 -3.95 4.90 -4.45
CA LYS A 137 -4.43 6.10 -3.79
C LYS A 137 -5.95 6.11 -3.81
N ILE A 138 -6.57 6.12 -2.63
CA ILE A 138 -7.96 6.54 -2.50
C ILE A 138 -8.02 8.02 -2.88
N SER A 139 -8.60 8.31 -4.04
CA SER A 139 -8.60 9.65 -4.63
C SER A 139 -9.79 10.46 -4.14
N GLU A 140 -10.98 9.84 -4.06
CA GLU A 140 -12.13 10.38 -3.34
C GLU A 140 -13.05 9.25 -2.86
N VAL A 141 -13.85 9.54 -1.82
CA VAL A 141 -14.85 8.62 -1.22
C VAL A 141 -16.14 9.35 -0.84
N VAL A 142 -16.47 10.43 -1.54
CA VAL A 142 -17.58 11.32 -1.14
C VAL A 142 -18.60 11.53 -2.25
N ASP A 143 -18.26 11.20 -3.50
CA ASP A 143 -19.12 11.43 -4.66
C ASP A 143 -20.06 10.24 -4.91
N VAL A 144 -20.93 9.97 -3.93
CA VAL A 144 -21.91 8.87 -3.97
C VAL A 144 -22.70 8.86 -5.30
N PRO A 145 -22.80 7.71 -6.00
CA PRO A 145 -22.41 6.36 -5.56
C PRO A 145 -20.95 5.98 -5.83
N ASN A 146 -20.18 6.83 -6.51
CA ASN A 146 -18.88 6.44 -7.04
C ASN A 146 -17.75 6.82 -6.09
N PHE A 147 -16.89 5.85 -5.81
CA PHE A 147 -15.56 6.12 -5.27
C PHE A 147 -14.53 6.01 -6.40
N VAL A 148 -13.46 6.78 -6.31
CA VAL A 148 -12.34 6.79 -7.24
C VAL A 148 -11.09 6.34 -6.52
N VAL A 149 -10.46 5.31 -7.08
CA VAL A 149 -9.12 4.88 -6.69
C VAL A 149 -8.18 5.06 -7.87
N SER A 150 -6.97 5.53 -7.60
CA SER A 150 -5.89 5.64 -8.59
C SER A 150 -4.81 4.59 -8.32
N ALA A 151 -4.31 3.95 -9.37
CA ALA A 151 -3.11 3.12 -9.31
C ALA A 151 -1.96 3.90 -9.95
N VAL A 152 -0.87 4.12 -9.21
CA VAL A 152 0.23 5.01 -9.57
C VAL A 152 1.48 4.17 -9.80
N LEU A 153 1.99 4.18 -11.03
CA LEU A 153 3.19 3.49 -11.46
C LEU A 153 4.36 4.48 -11.57
N PRO A 154 5.41 4.36 -10.74
CA PRO A 154 6.66 5.07 -10.94
C PRO A 154 7.29 4.64 -12.27
N LEU A 155 7.62 5.61 -13.13
CA LEU A 155 8.18 5.31 -14.46
C LEU A 155 9.69 5.08 -14.43
N ASP A 156 10.37 5.50 -13.36
CA ASP A 156 11.82 5.40 -13.22
C ASP A 156 12.28 3.95 -12.91
N ILE A 157 11.35 2.99 -12.74
CA ILE A 157 11.67 1.55 -12.62
C ILE A 157 11.99 0.90 -13.97
N PHE A 158 11.74 1.58 -15.09
CA PHE A 158 12.00 1.10 -16.43
C PHE A 158 13.25 1.79 -17.01
N VAL A 159 14.10 1.01 -17.66
CA VAL A 159 15.31 1.47 -18.37
C VAL A 159 14.94 1.98 -19.76
#